data_AF-A0A1V9W6L5-F1
#
_entry.id   AF-A0A1V9W6L5-F1
#
_cell.length_a   1.000
_cell.length_b   1.000
_cell.length_c   1.000
_cell.angle_alpha   90.00
_cell.angle_beta   90.00
_cell.angle_gamma   90.00
#
_symmetry.space_group_name_H-M   'P 1'
#
loop_
_entity.id
_entity.type
_entity.pdbx_description
1 polymer ?
#
loop_
_entity_poly.entity_id
_entity_poly.type
_entity_poly.pdbx_seq_one_letter_code
_entity_poly.pdbx_strand_id
1 'polypeptide(L)'
;MINNTIPSFLKLLERNDIGLHDLNKYYDMHPEAFEEYFKFHCSKTEERLSSAIKKYPAKLEDILMISETLPSIIQEVSEGYRAQFGLEVNVTFHLFVGAFGSNAFVERQIIGDFYFAVEKLSPVREHLRVIVAHEIGHIYHNFVLQESGWIGLMLNGLMRR
;
A
#
# COMPACT_ATOMS: atom_id res chain seq x y z
N MET A 1 -10.27 -6.87 -3.26
CA MET A 1 -9.31 -7.93 -3.71
C MET A 1 -7.95 -7.66 -3.08
N ILE A 2 -7.09 -8.66 -2.85
CA ILE A 2 -5.70 -8.43 -2.37
C ILE A 2 -4.73 -8.85 -3.47
N ASN A 3 -3.93 -7.90 -3.95
CA ASN A 3 -2.79 -8.15 -4.83
C ASN A 3 -1.50 -8.16 -3.97
N ASN A 4 -0.91 -9.32 -3.75
CA ASN A 4 0.30 -9.46 -2.93
C ASN A 4 1.51 -9.85 -3.79
N THR A 5 2.44 -8.91 -3.97
CA THR A 5 3.66 -9.11 -4.76
C THR A 5 4.87 -9.49 -3.91
N ILE A 6 4.73 -9.50 -2.57
CA ILE A 6 5.82 -9.80 -1.63
C ILE A 6 6.42 -11.21 -1.85
N PRO A 7 5.65 -12.28 -2.15
CA PRO A 7 6.23 -13.58 -2.44
C PRO A 7 7.21 -13.56 -3.63
N SER A 8 6.94 -12.75 -4.66
CA SER A 8 7.86 -12.57 -5.79
C SER A 8 9.16 -11.90 -5.35
N PHE A 9 9.07 -10.89 -4.46
CA PHE A 9 10.23 -10.21 -3.89
C PHE A 9 11.09 -11.15 -3.03
N LEU A 10 10.46 -11.95 -2.17
CA LEU A 10 11.17 -12.89 -1.29
C LEU A 10 11.98 -13.93 -2.08
N LYS A 11 11.45 -14.43 -3.20
CA LYS A 11 12.18 -15.34 -4.12
C LYS A 11 13.44 -14.70 -4.72
N LEU A 12 13.48 -13.38 -4.86
CA LEU A 12 14.69 -12.69 -5.34
C LEU A 12 15.77 -12.64 -4.26
N LEU A 13 15.36 -12.47 -3.00
CA LEU A 13 16.28 -12.42 -1.86
C LEU A 13 16.93 -13.77 -1.54
N GLU A 14 16.32 -14.89 -1.90
CA GLU A 14 16.92 -16.23 -1.77
C GLU A 14 18.28 -16.37 -2.50
N ARG A 15 18.58 -15.47 -3.45
CA ARG A 15 19.82 -15.49 -4.24
C ARG A 15 21.01 -14.83 -3.54
N ASN A 16 20.86 -14.36 -2.29
CA ASN A 16 21.87 -13.72 -1.42
C ASN A 16 22.59 -12.46 -1.96
N ASP A 17 22.53 -12.15 -3.25
CA ASP A 17 23.12 -10.95 -3.84
C ASP A 17 22.11 -10.30 -4.81
N ILE A 18 21.20 -9.49 -4.26
CA ILE A 18 20.21 -8.74 -5.07
C ILE A 18 20.83 -7.46 -5.61
N GLY A 19 20.90 -7.35 -6.93
CA GLY A 19 21.37 -6.15 -7.61
C GLY A 19 20.25 -5.19 -8.01
N LEU A 20 20.64 -4.02 -8.53
CA LEU A 20 19.70 -3.07 -9.14
C LEU A 20 18.91 -3.71 -10.29
N HIS A 21 19.52 -4.62 -11.05
CA HIS A 21 18.85 -5.31 -12.16
C HIS A 21 17.69 -6.19 -11.67
N ASP A 22 17.91 -6.98 -10.62
CA ASP A 22 16.88 -7.86 -10.04
C ASP A 22 15.73 -7.04 -9.45
N LEU A 23 16.05 -5.94 -8.77
CA LEU A 23 15.05 -5.05 -8.19
C LEU A 23 14.22 -4.33 -9.26
N ASN A 24 14.86 -3.88 -10.35
CA ASN A 24 14.12 -3.31 -11.48
C ASN A 24 13.21 -4.34 -12.14
N LYS A 25 13.69 -5.57 -12.33
CA LYS A 25 12.89 -6.66 -12.89
C LYS A 25 11.66 -6.96 -12.03
N TYR A 26 11.80 -6.97 -10.71
CA TYR A 26 10.67 -7.11 -9.79
C TYR A 26 9.61 -6.03 -10.01
N TYR A 27 10.03 -4.77 -10.11
CA TYR A 27 9.11 -3.65 -10.33
C TYR A 27 8.40 -3.74 -11.68
N ASP A 28 9.15 -4.10 -12.73
CA ASP A 28 8.61 -4.18 -14.09
C ASP A 28 7.67 -5.40 -14.27
N MET A 29 7.78 -6.42 -13.41
CA MET A 29 6.84 -7.56 -13.37
C MET A 29 5.48 -7.24 -12.73
N HIS A 30 5.38 -6.13 -12.00
CA HIS A 30 4.20 -5.75 -11.23
C HIS A 30 3.78 -4.29 -11.49
N PRO A 31 3.56 -3.90 -12.76
CA PRO A 31 3.22 -2.52 -13.11
C PRO A 31 1.98 -1.99 -12.37
N GLU A 32 1.02 -2.87 -12.06
CA GLU A 32 -0.20 -2.53 -11.34
C GLU A 32 0.04 -2.02 -9.91
N ALA A 33 1.18 -2.36 -9.29
CA ALA A 33 1.57 -1.84 -7.98
C ALA A 33 2.55 -0.66 -8.09
N PHE A 34 3.41 -0.66 -9.12
CA PHE A 34 4.60 0.19 -9.17
C PHE A 34 4.49 1.40 -10.10
N GLU A 35 3.62 1.40 -11.11
CA GLU A 35 3.44 2.57 -11.98
C GLU A 35 3.01 3.80 -11.17
N GLU A 36 1.97 3.65 -10.34
CA GLU A 36 1.47 4.74 -9.50
C GLU A 36 2.49 5.13 -8.41
N TYR A 37 3.13 4.11 -7.80
CA TYR A 37 4.14 4.32 -6.77
C TYR A 37 5.32 5.15 -7.26
N PHE A 38 5.92 4.80 -8.39
CA PHE A 38 7.10 5.53 -8.90
C PHE A 38 6.74 6.87 -9.55
N LYS A 39 5.51 7.01 -10.06
CA LYS A 39 5.05 8.26 -10.66
C LYS A 39 4.82 9.35 -9.63
N PHE A 40 4.29 9.00 -8.44
CA PHE A 40 3.82 10.01 -7.49
C PHE A 40 4.42 9.92 -6.08
N HIS A 41 4.97 8.77 -5.69
CA HIS A 41 5.32 8.50 -4.29
C HIS A 41 6.80 8.19 -4.06
N CYS A 42 7.55 7.78 -5.08
CA CYS A 42 8.97 7.52 -4.97
C CYS A 42 9.70 7.79 -6.28
N SER A 43 10.74 8.62 -6.28
CA SER A 43 11.62 8.73 -7.44
C SER A 43 12.43 7.43 -7.62
N LYS A 44 12.35 6.81 -8.80
CA LYS A 44 13.09 5.59 -9.17
C LYS A 44 14.53 5.93 -9.57
N THR A 45 15.36 6.41 -8.63
CA THR A 45 16.79 6.69 -8.89
C THR A 45 17.68 5.55 -8.44
N GLU A 46 18.80 5.32 -9.14
CA GLU A 46 19.76 4.25 -8.79
C GLU A 46 20.29 4.37 -7.37
N GLU A 47 20.55 5.60 -6.90
CA GLU A 47 21.01 5.89 -5.54
C GLU A 47 20.01 5.42 -4.49
N ARG A 48 18.71 5.68 -4.71
CA ARG A 48 17.63 5.25 -3.81
C ARG A 48 17.47 3.74 -3.81
N LEU A 49 17.47 3.12 -4.99
CA LEU A 49 17.38 1.66 -5.11
C LEU A 49 18.59 0.99 -4.43
N SER A 50 19.79 1.51 -4.64
CA SER A 50 21.01 1.03 -3.99
C SER A 50 20.95 1.18 -2.46
N SER A 51 20.37 2.28 -1.98
CA SER A 51 20.14 2.48 -0.54
C SER A 51 19.10 1.50 0.01
N ALA A 52 18.03 1.23 -0.74
CA ALA A 52 16.97 0.30 -0.36
C ALA A 52 17.49 -1.14 -0.24
N ILE A 53 18.29 -1.59 -1.22
CA ILE A 53 18.94 -2.91 -1.22
C ILE A 53 19.69 -3.17 0.09
N LYS A 54 20.46 -2.17 0.57
CA LYS A 54 21.22 -2.27 1.82
C LYS A 54 20.35 -2.35 3.08
N LYS A 55 19.09 -1.92 3.01
CA LYS A 55 18.16 -1.87 4.16
C LYS A 55 17.28 -3.11 4.25
N TYR A 56 16.98 -3.79 3.14
CA TYR A 56 16.09 -4.95 3.15
C TYR A 56 16.52 -6.07 4.11
N PRO A 57 17.81 -6.44 4.25
CA PRO A 57 18.20 -7.51 5.16
C PRO A 57 17.77 -7.25 6.61
N ALA A 58 17.87 -6.00 7.07
CA ALA A 58 17.47 -5.60 8.42
C ALA A 58 15.94 -5.54 8.63
N LYS A 59 15.16 -5.64 7.54
CA LYS A 59 13.69 -5.58 7.53
C LYS A 59 13.03 -6.86 7.05
N LEU A 60 13.80 -7.88 6.70
CA LEU A 60 13.27 -9.08 6.07
C LEU A 60 12.28 -9.83 6.98
N GLU A 61 12.61 -9.96 8.26
CA GLU A 61 11.73 -10.59 9.26
C GLU A 61 10.42 -9.82 9.43
N ASP A 62 10.48 -8.48 9.53
CA ASP A 62 9.30 -7.62 9.57
C ASP A 62 8.44 -7.82 8.31
N ILE A 63 9.05 -7.79 7.12
CA ILE A 63 8.36 -7.95 5.82
C ILE A 63 7.64 -9.30 5.74
N LEU A 64 8.28 -10.37 6.19
CA LEU A 64 7.70 -11.72 6.22
C LEU A 64 6.48 -11.76 7.15
N MET A 65 6.63 -11.31 8.39
CA MET A 65 5.53 -11.30 9.37
C MET A 65 4.35 -10.44 8.90
N ILE A 66 4.63 -9.28 8.30
CA ILE A 66 3.58 -8.41 7.76
C ILE A 66 2.88 -9.07 6.57
N SER A 67 3.61 -9.74 5.68
CA SER A 67 3.02 -10.42 4.51
C SER A 67 2.03 -11.51 4.90
N GLU A 68 2.30 -12.22 6.01
CA GLU A 68 1.43 -13.27 6.53
C GLU A 68 0.23 -12.71 7.29
N THR A 69 0.44 -11.66 8.09
CA THR A 69 -0.59 -11.13 9.00
C THR A 69 -1.52 -10.12 8.35
N LEU A 70 -1.00 -9.22 7.52
CA LEU A 70 -1.74 -8.08 6.97
C LEU A 70 -2.96 -8.48 6.14
N PRO A 71 -2.93 -9.53 5.29
CA PRO A 71 -4.13 -9.97 4.56
C PRO A 71 -5.30 -10.32 5.49
N SER A 72 -5.03 -10.99 6.61
CA SER A 72 -6.05 -11.35 7.60
C SER A 72 -6.64 -10.12 8.29
N ILE A 73 -5.80 -9.11 8.58
CA ILE A 73 -6.22 -7.85 9.19
C ILE A 73 -7.08 -7.05 8.23
N ILE A 74 -6.69 -6.99 6.94
CA ILE A 74 -7.48 -6.33 5.90
C ILE A 74 -8.89 -6.94 5.81
N GLN A 75 -8.98 -8.27 5.82
CA GLN A 75 -10.27 -8.96 5.83
C GLN A 75 -11.08 -8.62 7.09
N GLU A 76 -10.49 -8.76 8.29
CA GLU A 76 -11.14 -8.47 9.58
C GLU A 76 -11.73 -7.05 9.60
N VAL A 77 -10.93 -6.05 9.22
CA VAL A 77 -11.36 -4.64 9.24
C VAL A 77 -12.40 -4.38 8.16
N SER A 78 -12.22 -4.91 6.94
CA SER A 78 -13.17 -4.71 5.85
C SER A 78 -14.54 -5.30 6.18
N GLU A 79 -14.58 -6.47 6.79
CA GLU A 79 -15.82 -7.11 7.25
C GLU A 79 -16.47 -6.32 8.38
N GLY A 80 -15.68 -5.78 9.31
CA GLY A 80 -16.16 -4.91 10.38
C GLY A 80 -16.85 -3.66 9.83
N TYR A 81 -16.23 -2.98 8.87
CA TYR A 81 -16.83 -1.81 8.21
C TYR A 81 -18.10 -2.18 7.43
N ARG A 82 -18.08 -3.28 6.66
CA ARG A 82 -19.25 -3.77 5.93
C ARG A 82 -20.42 -4.07 6.87
N ALA A 83 -20.16 -4.74 8.01
CA ALA A 83 -21.18 -5.06 9.00
C ALA A 83 -21.75 -3.80 9.67
N GLN A 84 -20.92 -2.79 9.92
CA GLN A 84 -21.32 -1.56 10.59
C GLN A 84 -22.12 -0.61 9.68
N PHE A 85 -21.73 -0.49 8.41
CA PHE A 85 -22.28 0.52 7.50
C PHE A 85 -23.14 -0.06 6.38
N GLY A 86 -23.10 -1.37 6.13
CA GLY A 86 -23.87 -2.04 5.08
C GLY A 86 -23.43 -1.71 3.65
N LEU A 87 -22.31 -1.00 3.47
CA LEU A 87 -21.77 -0.61 2.18
C LEU A 87 -20.73 -1.64 1.71
N GLU A 88 -20.77 -1.97 0.42
CA GLU A 88 -19.75 -2.78 -0.22
C GLU A 88 -18.92 -1.88 -1.12
N VAL A 89 -17.65 -1.68 -0.75
CA VAL A 89 -16.71 -0.90 -1.56
C VAL A 89 -15.81 -1.86 -2.32
N ASN A 90 -15.83 -1.78 -3.64
CA ASN A 90 -14.97 -2.59 -4.50
C ASN A 90 -13.59 -1.92 -4.65
N VAL A 91 -12.64 -2.37 -3.84
CA VAL A 91 -11.27 -1.83 -3.77
C VAL A 91 -10.24 -2.97 -3.79
N THR A 92 -9.07 -2.70 -4.37
CA THR A 92 -7.93 -3.60 -4.36
C THR A 92 -6.88 -3.13 -3.36
N PHE A 93 -6.30 -4.07 -2.62
CA PHE A 93 -5.20 -3.83 -1.69
C PHE A 93 -3.92 -4.38 -2.30
N HIS A 94 -3.01 -3.50 -2.69
CA HIS A 94 -1.69 -3.81 -3.21
C HIS A 94 -0.68 -3.87 -2.06
N LEU A 95 -0.18 -5.06 -1.79
CA LEU A 95 0.89 -5.31 -0.83
C LEU A 95 2.19 -5.54 -1.60
N PHE A 96 3.20 -4.72 -1.33
CA PHE A 96 4.47 -4.78 -2.06
C PHE A 96 5.65 -4.32 -1.21
N VAL A 97 6.86 -4.64 -1.67
CA VAL A 97 8.10 -4.11 -1.09
C VAL A 97 8.63 -2.99 -1.98
N GLY A 98 8.53 -1.76 -1.53
CA GLY A 98 8.99 -0.58 -2.25
C GLY A 98 10.47 -0.27 -2.01
N ALA A 99 10.92 0.88 -2.53
CA ALA A 99 12.25 1.42 -2.31
C ALA A 99 12.32 2.41 -1.11
N PHE A 100 11.61 2.12 -0.01
CA PHE A 100 11.53 2.97 1.18
C PHE A 100 11.07 4.42 0.89
N GLY A 101 10.14 4.60 -0.06
CA GLY A 101 9.54 5.89 -0.43
C GLY A 101 8.44 6.30 0.55
N SER A 102 7.22 5.87 0.28
CA SER A 102 6.04 6.06 1.12
C SER A 102 5.72 4.80 1.92
N ASN A 103 4.94 4.90 3.00
CA ASN A 103 4.56 3.76 3.85
C ASN A 103 3.25 3.12 3.37
N ALA A 104 2.22 3.95 3.20
CA ALA A 104 0.91 3.58 2.65
C ALA A 104 0.31 4.79 1.92
N PHE A 105 -0.52 4.54 0.91
CA PHE A 105 -1.28 5.59 0.21
C PHE A 105 -2.50 4.99 -0.52
N VAL A 106 -3.42 5.86 -0.91
CA VAL A 106 -4.61 5.54 -1.72
C VAL A 106 -4.45 6.22 -3.08
N GLU A 107 -4.84 5.55 -4.18
CA GLU A 107 -4.88 6.19 -5.50
C GLU A 107 -5.72 7.48 -5.44
N ARG A 108 -5.34 8.52 -6.21
CA ARG A 108 -6.01 9.84 -6.16
C ARG A 108 -7.45 9.86 -6.69
N GLN A 109 -8.00 8.71 -7.09
CA GLN A 109 -9.41 8.58 -7.45
C GLN A 109 -10.27 8.51 -6.18
N ILE A 110 -11.52 8.96 -6.26
CA ILE A 110 -12.39 9.10 -5.08
C ILE A 110 -12.67 7.73 -4.42
N ILE A 111 -12.66 6.67 -5.23
CA ILE A 111 -12.58 5.26 -4.81
C ILE A 111 -11.29 4.73 -5.44
N GLY A 112 -10.19 4.79 -4.71
CA GLY A 112 -8.87 4.36 -5.17
C GLY A 112 -8.45 3.04 -4.55
N ASP A 113 -7.58 2.31 -5.24
CA ASP A 113 -6.91 1.14 -4.68
C ASP A 113 -5.97 1.54 -3.52
N PHE A 114 -5.79 0.63 -2.57
CA PHE A 114 -4.91 0.80 -1.41
C PHE A 114 -3.52 0.26 -1.72
N TYR A 115 -2.49 1.02 -1.34
CA TYR A 115 -1.10 0.65 -1.57
C TYR A 115 -0.36 0.61 -0.23
N PHE A 116 0.17 -0.55 0.13
CA PHE A 116 0.96 -0.76 1.35
C PHE A 116 2.38 -1.19 0.99
N ALA A 117 3.33 -0.30 1.25
CA ALA A 117 4.76 -0.58 1.17
C ALA A 117 5.23 -1.15 2.52
N VAL A 118 5.25 -2.48 2.60
CA VAL A 118 5.35 -3.18 3.90
C VAL A 118 6.69 -2.98 4.60
N GLU A 119 7.75 -2.62 3.87
CA GLU A 119 9.09 -2.42 4.44
C GLU A 119 9.20 -1.23 5.40
N LYS A 120 8.20 -0.34 5.40
CA LYS A 120 8.11 0.81 6.32
C LYS A 120 7.03 0.67 7.39
N LEU A 121 6.29 -0.43 7.39
CA LEU A 121 5.24 -0.68 8.39
C LEU A 121 5.84 -1.32 9.64
N SER A 122 5.15 -1.15 10.77
CA SER A 122 5.46 -1.86 12.00
C SER A 122 4.84 -3.27 11.93
N PRO A 123 5.57 -4.33 12.33
CA PRO A 123 5.02 -5.69 12.32
C PRO A 123 4.03 -5.96 13.46
N VAL A 124 3.82 -4.99 14.36
CA VAL A 124 2.87 -5.10 15.46
C VAL A 124 1.43 -5.09 14.91
N ARG A 125 0.67 -6.15 15.21
CA ARG A 125 -0.69 -6.36 14.70
C ARG A 125 -1.60 -5.15 14.93
N GLU A 126 -1.57 -4.56 16.11
CA GLU A 126 -2.39 -3.40 16.48
C GLU A 126 -2.06 -2.19 15.60
N HIS A 127 -0.78 -1.95 15.31
CA HIS A 127 -0.36 -0.87 14.42
C HIS A 127 -0.86 -1.10 12.99
N LEU A 128 -0.77 -2.34 12.49
CA LEU A 128 -1.28 -2.74 11.18
C LEU A 128 -2.81 -2.59 11.12
N ARG A 129 -3.52 -2.95 12.18
CA ARG A 129 -4.98 -2.79 12.26
C ARG A 129 -5.39 -1.33 12.22
N VAL A 130 -4.68 -0.46 12.95
CA VAL A 130 -4.96 0.98 12.96
C VAL A 130 -4.74 1.60 11.58
N ILE A 131 -3.63 1.28 10.90
CA ILE A 131 -3.38 1.86 9.57
C ILE A 131 -4.40 1.35 8.54
N VAL A 132 -4.74 0.07 8.55
CA VAL A 132 -5.77 -0.49 7.66
C VAL A 132 -7.14 0.17 7.89
N ALA A 133 -7.54 0.32 9.16
CA ALA A 133 -8.79 0.99 9.51
C ALA A 133 -8.79 2.47 9.10
N HIS A 134 -7.67 3.16 9.26
CA HIS A 134 -7.52 4.55 8.84
C HIS A 134 -7.75 4.70 7.33
N GLU A 135 -7.08 3.89 6.52
CA GLU A 135 -7.19 3.96 5.06
C GLU A 135 -8.60 3.57 4.58
N ILE A 136 -9.19 2.49 5.11
CA ILE A 136 -10.58 2.10 4.78
C ILE A 136 -11.57 3.20 5.18
N GLY A 137 -11.33 3.86 6.32
CA GLY A 137 -12.14 4.98 6.79
C GLY A 137 -12.19 6.15 5.80
N HIS A 138 -11.07 6.51 5.17
CA HIS A 138 -11.05 7.56 4.15
C HIS A 138 -11.92 7.24 2.96
N ILE A 139 -11.88 6.00 2.47
CA ILE A 139 -12.70 5.57 1.34
C ILE A 139 -14.18 5.56 1.69
N TYR A 140 -14.57 5.04 2.85
CA TYR A 140 -15.97 5.06 3.29
C TYR A 140 -16.48 6.50 3.44
N HIS A 141 -15.69 7.38 4.03
CA HIS A 141 -16.02 8.80 4.14
C HIS A 141 -16.21 9.44 2.75
N ASN A 142 -15.30 9.17 1.80
CA ASN A 142 -15.40 9.68 0.44
C ASN A 142 -16.61 9.13 -0.31
N PHE A 143 -16.91 7.84 -0.17
CA PHE A 143 -18.06 7.18 -0.77
C PHE A 143 -19.37 7.81 -0.29
N VAL A 144 -19.52 8.00 1.03
CA VAL A 144 -20.69 8.66 1.63
C VAL A 144 -20.81 10.11 1.14
N LEU A 145 -19.71 10.86 1.03
CA LEU A 145 -19.72 12.22 0.49
C LEU A 145 -20.09 12.28 -1.00
N GLN A 146 -19.74 11.26 -1.79
CA GLN A 146 -20.19 11.13 -3.18
C GLN A 146 -21.68 10.87 -3.27
N GLU A 147 -22.19 9.87 -2.56
CA GLU A 147 -23.61 9.51 -2.58
C GLU A 147 -24.50 10.68 -2.12
N SER A 148 -24.02 11.47 -1.17
CA SER A 148 -24.74 12.63 -0.65
C SER A 148 -24.58 13.91 -1.49
N GLY A 149 -23.75 13.90 -2.54
CA GLY A 149 -23.58 15.03 -3.48
C GLY A 149 -22.69 16.19 -2.97
N TRP A 150 -21.95 16.03 -1.87
CA TRP A 150 -21.23 17.11 -1.19
C TRP A 150 -19.83 17.42 -1.75
N ILE A 151 -19.30 16.59 -2.67
CA ILE A 151 -17.94 16.76 -3.21
C ILE A 151 -17.75 18.04 -4.04
N GLY A 152 -18.81 18.56 -4.66
CA GLY A 152 -18.75 19.85 -5.36
C GLY A 152 -18.46 21.06 -4.44
N LEU A 153 -18.76 20.95 -3.15
CA LEU A 153 -18.62 22.02 -2.16
C LEU A 153 -17.27 22.00 -1.42
N MET A 154 -16.68 20.83 -1.14
CA MET A 154 -15.38 20.75 -0.43
C MET A 154 -14.17 21.05 -1.33
N LEU A 155 -14.18 20.63 -2.61
CA LEU A 155 -13.06 20.90 -3.53
C LEU A 155 -12.87 22.40 -3.81
N ASN A 156 -13.95 23.19 -3.80
CA ASN A 156 -13.88 24.65 -3.91
C ASN A 156 -13.38 25.35 -2.63
N GLY A 157 -13.46 24.69 -1.46
CA GLY A 157 -13.00 25.22 -0.18
C GLY A 157 -11.51 24.98 0.10
N LEU A 158 -10.97 23.84 -0.38
CA LEU A 158 -9.56 23.46 -0.16
C LEU A 158 -8.60 24.02 -1.21
N MET A 159 -9.05 24.39 -2.41
CA MET A 159 -8.21 25.12 -3.38
C MET A 159 -8.11 26.63 -3.13
N ARG A 160 -8.68 27.13 -2.02
CA ARG A 160 -8.49 28.50 -1.53
C ARG A 160 -7.78 28.53 -0.18
N ARG A 161 -6.59 27.95 -0.07
CA ARG A 161 -5.58 28.36 0.92
C ARG A 161 -4.19 28.19 0.35
#